data_AF-A0A1I6KMY9-F1
#
_entry.id   AF-A0A1I6KMY9-F1
#
_cell.length_a   1.000
_cell.length_b   1.000
_cell.length_c   1.000
_cell.angle_alpha   90.00
_cell.angle_beta   90.00
_cell.angle_gamma   90.00
#
_symmetry.space_group_name_H-M   'P 1'
#
loop_
_entity.id
_entity.type
_entity.pdbx_description
1 polymer ?
#
loop_
_entity_poly.entity_id
_entity_poly.type
_entity_poly.pdbx_seq_one_letter_code
_entity_poly.pdbx_strand_id
1 'polypeptide(L)'
;MERGATWEREAVRDQWKALEARRRDANQFLLGVAATVAGLLSLLLALAREACGFTIGGAAGECSAVIPPTAMLFFWLFGALVFVFGLRLCWRASR
;
A
#
# COMPACT_ATOMS: atom_id res chain seq x y z
N MET A 1 -20.53 27.19 41.57
CA MET A 1 -19.21 27.34 40.94
C MET A 1 -19.08 26.27 39.85
N GLU A 2 -19.52 26.53 38.62
CA GLU A 2 -19.52 25.53 37.52
C GLU A 2 -18.54 25.87 36.38
N ARG A 3 -17.86 27.01 36.45
CA ARG A 3 -16.90 27.47 35.45
C ARG A 3 -15.66 26.57 35.29
N GLY A 4 -15.43 25.66 36.23
CA GLY A 4 -14.33 24.69 36.19
C GLY A 4 -14.53 23.55 35.18
N ALA A 5 -15.75 23.04 35.07
CA ALA A 5 -16.02 21.83 34.31
C ALA A 5 -16.12 22.07 32.78
N THR A 6 -16.20 23.33 32.35
CA THR A 6 -16.26 23.69 30.93
C THR A 6 -14.86 23.83 30.34
N TRP A 7 -13.92 24.44 31.06
CA TRP A 7 -12.54 24.58 30.58
C TRP A 7 -11.82 23.23 30.49
N GLU A 8 -12.05 22.31 31.42
CA GLU A 8 -11.51 20.94 31.33
C GLU A 8 -12.07 20.18 30.13
N ARG A 9 -13.38 20.32 29.87
CA ARG A 9 -14.02 19.68 28.71
C ARG A 9 -13.51 20.21 27.37
N GLU A 10 -13.20 21.50 27.30
CA GLU A 10 -12.60 22.12 26.11
C GLU A 10 -11.15 21.67 25.93
N ALA A 11 -10.34 21.68 27.01
CA ALA A 11 -8.95 21.23 26.97
C ALA A 11 -8.81 19.75 26.55
N VAL A 12 -9.67 18.87 27.08
CA VAL A 12 -9.71 17.46 26.69
C VAL A 12 -10.11 17.29 25.23
N ARG A 13 -11.09 18.08 24.75
CA ARG A 13 -11.53 18.04 23.35
C ARG A 13 -10.44 18.47 22.39
N ASP A 14 -9.69 19.52 22.74
CA ASP A 14 -8.61 20.01 21.89
C ASP A 14 -7.41 19.05 21.88
N GLN A 15 -7.09 18.41 23.01
CA GLN A 15 -6.11 17.31 23.01
C GLN A 15 -6.57 16.11 22.17
N TRP A 16 -7.85 15.74 22.23
CA TRP A 16 -8.41 14.65 21.41
C TRP A 16 -8.33 14.97 19.92
N LYS A 17 -8.66 16.20 19.52
CA LYS A 17 -8.52 16.65 18.13
C LYS A 17 -7.07 16.61 17.66
N ALA A 18 -6.12 17.02 18.52
CA ALA A 18 -4.70 16.97 18.19
C ALA A 18 -4.20 15.52 18.01
N LEU A 19 -4.66 14.58 18.84
CA LEU A 19 -4.37 13.15 18.69
C LEU A 19 -4.99 12.55 17.42
N GLU A 20 -6.24 12.91 17.10
CA GLU A 20 -6.91 12.48 15.87
C GLU A 20 -6.23 13.01 14.62
N ALA A 21 -5.78 14.27 14.62
CA ALA A 21 -5.01 14.85 13.53
C ALA A 21 -3.72 14.05 13.28
N ARG A 22 -2.92 13.80 14.33
CA ARG A 22 -1.70 12.98 14.23
C ARG A 22 -1.98 11.55 13.75
N ARG A 23 -3.08 10.94 14.19
CA ARG A 23 -3.49 9.61 13.71
C ARG A 23 -3.85 9.61 12.24
N ARG A 24 -4.55 10.64 11.74
CA ARG A 24 -4.90 10.75 10.31
C ARG A 24 -3.65 10.83 9.44
N ASP A 25 -2.68 11.65 9.85
CA ASP A 25 -1.42 11.81 9.10
C ASP A 25 -0.63 10.50 9.07
N ALA A 26 -0.50 9.83 10.23
CA ALA A 26 0.16 8.53 10.31
C ALA A 26 -0.57 7.45 9.47
N ASN A 27 -1.90 7.45 9.47
CA ASN A 27 -2.69 6.49 8.70
C ASN A 27 -2.57 6.74 7.19
N GLN A 28 -2.50 8.00 6.75
CA GLN A 28 -2.23 8.34 5.35
C GLN A 28 -0.84 7.87 4.90
N PHE A 29 0.17 8.01 5.76
CA PHE A 29 1.50 7.50 5.48
C PHE A 29 1.51 5.97 5.36
N LEU A 30 0.87 5.25 6.30
CA LEU A 30 0.74 3.79 6.26
C LEU A 30 -0.02 3.32 5.02
N LEU A 31 -1.10 4.00 4.63
CA LEU A 31 -1.84 3.72 3.40
C LEU A 31 -0.98 3.93 2.15
N GLY A 32 -0.19 5.00 2.11
CA GLY A 32 0.76 5.26 1.03
C GLY A 32 1.81 4.15 0.90
N VAL A 33 2.41 3.75 2.03
CA VAL A 33 3.40 2.66 2.08
C VAL A 33 2.76 1.34 1.64
N ALA A 34 1.60 0.99 2.18
CA ALA A 34 0.89 -0.23 1.81
C ALA A 34 0.56 -0.25 0.31
N ALA A 35 0.10 0.87 -0.25
CA ALA A 35 -0.15 1.01 -1.69
C ALA A 35 1.14 0.85 -2.52
N THR A 36 2.25 1.48 -2.12
CA THR A 36 3.52 1.29 -2.83
C THR A 36 4.00 -0.17 -2.83
N VAL A 37 3.92 -0.85 -1.68
CA VAL A 37 4.32 -2.26 -1.58
C VAL A 37 3.40 -3.14 -2.43
N ALA A 38 2.09 -2.93 -2.37
CA ALA A 38 1.13 -3.67 -3.19
C ALA A 38 1.35 -3.45 -4.70
N GLY A 39 1.62 -2.22 -5.13
CA GLY A 39 1.97 -1.89 -6.51
C GLY A 39 3.28 -2.55 -6.97
N LEU A 40 4.30 -2.54 -6.11
CA LEU A 40 5.58 -3.21 -6.39
C LEU A 40 5.41 -4.73 -6.53
N LEU A 41 4.65 -5.37 -5.63
CA LEU A 41 4.35 -6.80 -5.71
C LEU A 41 3.57 -7.14 -6.98
N SER A 42 2.62 -6.28 -7.38
CA SER A 42 1.85 -6.47 -8.62
C SER A 42 2.75 -6.38 -9.85
N LEU A 43 3.71 -5.45 -9.88
CA LEU A 43 4.70 -5.33 -10.96
C LEU A 43 5.66 -6.53 -10.99
N LEU A 44 6.11 -7.02 -9.84
CA LEU A 44 6.92 -8.23 -9.73
C LEU A 44 6.16 -9.46 -10.22
N LEU A 45 4.88 -9.60 -9.88
CA LEU A 45 4.02 -10.66 -10.42
C LEU A 45 3.86 -10.54 -11.94
N ALA A 46 3.74 -9.32 -12.45
CA ALA A 46 3.65 -9.11 -13.89
C ALA A 46 4.95 -9.48 -14.62
N LEU A 47 6.10 -9.47 -13.94
CA LEU A 47 7.38 -9.96 -14.48
C LEU A 47 7.51 -11.48 -14.44
N ALA A 48 6.75 -12.17 -13.59
CA ALA A 48 6.71 -13.63 -13.54
C ALA A 48 5.94 -14.19 -14.74
N ARG A 49 6.62 -14.24 -15.90
CA ARG A 49 6.06 -14.75 -17.16
C ARG A 49 5.97 -16.27 -17.21
N GLU A 50 6.92 -16.95 -16.61
CA GLU A 50 7.11 -18.39 -16.74
C GLU A 50 7.40 -19.00 -15.37
N ALA A 51 6.65 -20.02 -14.98
CA ALA A 51 7.06 -20.92 -13.90
C ALA A 51 7.57 -22.20 -14.56
N CYS A 52 8.89 -22.37 -14.54
CA CYS A 52 9.51 -23.63 -14.91
C CYS A 52 9.48 -24.54 -13.68
N GLY A 53 8.70 -25.62 -13.77
CA GLY A 53 8.76 -26.69 -12.78
C GLY A 53 10.06 -27.46 -12.95
N PHE A 54 10.80 -27.73 -11.87
CA PHE A 54 11.92 -28.65 -11.92
C PHE A 54 11.42 -30.06 -11.66
N THR A 55 11.78 -31.01 -12.51
CA THR A 55 11.48 -32.43 -12.27
C THR A 55 12.40 -32.96 -11.16
N ILE A 56 11.96 -34.00 -10.43
CA ILE A 56 12.77 -34.69 -9.40
C ILE A 56 13.95 -35.36 -10.12
N GLY A 57 15.07 -34.65 -10.22
CA GLY A 57 16.20 -35.00 -11.08
C GLY A 57 16.98 -33.80 -11.64
N GLY A 58 16.46 -32.57 -11.52
CA GLY A 58 17.16 -31.34 -11.89
C GLY A 58 17.12 -31.00 -13.39
N ALA A 59 16.45 -31.81 -14.21
CA ALA A 59 16.13 -31.41 -15.58
C ALA A 59 14.99 -30.36 -15.55
N ALA A 60 15.18 -29.27 -16.29
CA ALA A 60 14.16 -28.24 -16.49
C ALA A 60 12.90 -28.90 -17.06
N GLY A 61 11.82 -28.92 -16.28
CA GLY A 61 10.51 -29.34 -16.75
C GLY A 61 9.86 -28.23 -17.57
N GLU A 62 8.80 -28.59 -18.31
CA GLU A 62 8.06 -27.69 -19.18
C GLU A 62 7.68 -26.40 -18.45
N CYS A 63 8.09 -25.25 -19.00
CA CYS A 63 7.72 -23.94 -18.47
C CYS A 63 6.29 -23.64 -18.91
N SER A 64 5.38 -23.53 -17.95
CA SER A 64 4.00 -23.14 -18.23
C SER A 64 3.83 -21.64 -18.05
N ALA A 65 3.12 -21.01 -18.98
CA ALA A 65 2.70 -19.62 -18.84
C ALA A 65 1.67 -19.53 -17.71
N VAL A 66 2.08 -18.96 -16.57
CA VAL A 66 1.24 -18.89 -15.36
C VAL A 66 0.13 -17.84 -15.51
N ILE A 67 0.38 -16.80 -16.30
CA ILE A 67 -0.51 -15.64 -16.42
C ILE A 67 -0.82 -15.40 -17.90
N PRO A 68 -2.11 -15.35 -18.32
CA PRO A 68 -2.46 -15.02 -19.69
C PRO A 68 -1.99 -13.59 -20.04
N PRO A 69 -1.59 -13.34 -21.29
CA PRO A 69 -0.98 -12.06 -21.69
C PRO A 69 -1.88 -10.84 -21.46
N THR A 70 -3.21 -11.04 -21.51
CA THR A 70 -4.21 -10.02 -21.19
C THR A 70 -4.22 -9.65 -19.71
N ALA A 71 -4.09 -10.63 -18.81
CA ALA A 71 -3.98 -10.38 -17.37
C ALA A 71 -2.65 -9.72 -17.01
N MET A 72 -1.57 -10.04 -17.73
CA MET A 72 -0.26 -9.41 -17.54
C MET A 72 -0.32 -7.88 -17.77
N LEU A 73 -0.96 -7.44 -18.86
CA LEU A 73 -1.16 -6.00 -19.12
C LEU A 73 -1.96 -5.31 -18.02
N PHE A 74 -2.99 -5.99 -17.50
CA PHE A 74 -3.79 -5.47 -16.40
C PHE A 74 -2.94 -5.29 -15.13
N PHE A 75 -2.15 -6.30 -14.73
CA PHE A 75 -1.26 -6.19 -13.57
C PHE A 75 -0.19 -5.11 -13.76
N TRP A 76 0.30 -4.91 -14.98
CA TRP A 76 1.26 -3.85 -15.28
C TRP A 76 0.66 -2.45 -15.12
N LEU A 77 -0.48 -2.20 -15.79
CA LEU A 77 -1.17 -0.90 -15.73
C LEU A 77 -1.68 -0.60 -14.32
N PHE A 78 -2.35 -1.58 -13.69
CA PHE A 78 -2.87 -1.45 -12.34
C PHE A 78 -1.74 -1.30 -11.31
N GLY A 79 -0.70 -2.14 -11.39
CA GLY A 79 0.46 -2.08 -10.52
C GLY A 79 1.20 -0.74 -10.62
N ALA A 80 1.42 -0.23 -11.83
CA ALA A 80 2.02 1.09 -12.06
C ALA A 80 1.16 2.22 -11.50
N LEU A 81 -0.16 2.19 -11.72
CA LEU A 81 -1.08 3.21 -11.17
C LEU A 81 -1.07 3.21 -9.64
N VAL A 82 -1.18 2.04 -9.01
CA VAL A 82 -1.18 1.90 -7.55
C VAL A 82 0.16 2.30 -6.96
N PHE A 83 1.27 1.96 -7.62
CA PHE A 83 2.62 2.36 -7.20
C PHE A 83 2.81 3.88 -7.24
N VAL A 84 2.45 4.53 -8.35
CA VAL A 84 2.54 6.00 -8.49
C VAL A 84 1.60 6.69 -7.50
N PHE A 85 0.40 6.15 -7.28
CA PHE A 85 -0.54 6.67 -6.31
C PHE A 85 0.00 6.56 -4.87
N GLY A 86 0.58 5.42 -4.50
CA GLY A 86 1.23 5.23 -3.20
C GLY A 86 2.40 6.19 -2.99
N LEU A 87 3.28 6.33 -3.99
CA LEU A 87 4.39 7.29 -3.96
C LEU A 87 3.88 8.73 -3.77
N ARG A 88 2.80 9.10 -4.45
CA ARG A 88 2.18 10.42 -4.31
C ARG A 88 1.61 10.65 -2.91
N LEU A 89 1.02 9.64 -2.28
CA LEU A 89 0.54 9.73 -0.90
C LEU A 89 1.71 9.87 0.09
N CYS A 90 2.76 9.06 -0.05
CA CYS A 90 3.97 9.18 0.75
C CYS A 90 4.61 10.56 0.61
N TRP A 91 4.69 11.09 -0.62
CA TRP A 91 5.27 12.41 -0.87
C TRP A 91 4.43 13.56 -0.31
N ARG A 92 3.09 13.41 -0.30
CA ARG A 92 2.20 14.37 0.36
C ARG A 92 2.32 14.32 1.87
N ALA A 93 2.48 13.14 2.45
CA ALA A 93 2.64 12.97 3.89
C ALA A 93 4.04 13.40 4.38
N SER A 94 5.06 13.42 3.51
CA SER A 94 6.41 13.87 3.85
C SER A 94 6.64 15.37 3.71
N ARG A 95 5.65 16.13 3.21
CA ARG A 95 5.77 17.58 2.93
C ARG A 95 4.88 18.38 3.87
#